data_AF-A0A7Z7IB14-F1
#
_entry.id   AF-A0A7Z7IB14-F1
#
_cell.length_a   1.000
_cell.length_b   1.000
_cell.length_c   1.000
_cell.angle_alpha   90.00
_cell.angle_beta   90.00
_cell.angle_gamma   90.00
#
_symmetry.space_group_name_H-M   'P 1'
#
loop_
_entity.id
_entity.type
_entity.pdbx_description
1 polymer ?
#
loop_
_entity_poly.entity_id
_entity_poly.type
_entity_poly.pdbx_seq_one_letter_code
_entity_poly.pdbx_strand_id
1 'polypeptide(L)'
;MRFDLELPSQHAASHRVAVLLINLGTPDAPTPRAVRKYLAQFLSDPRVVEIPQFVWQLILRLAILPFRSRASAKKYAQVWLPEGSPLRVYTERQVEQLRRLFAANDYHVIVEYAMRYGAPGIPAMLNQLKLEGAERVLLVPMYPQYSSSTTATAFDDAFNALKRVRNQPEIRTIRQYADHPAYIGALAEQVREYWRHHGHPDFAAGDKLVLSFHGVPKRTMDLGDPYHDQCQRTGSLLAAALGLTPVECRVTFQSRFGRAEWLQPYTAPTLAELGAGGVKRVDVFCPGFTADCLETIEEIGIEVRDEFLRAGGKEFHRIPCLNASPAWIKALGEIVAQHLQGWPVQTVQPLSAVA
;
A
#
# COMPACT_ATOMS: atom_id res chain seq x y z
N MET A 1 24.60 1.14 23.33
CA MET A 1 23.16 0.98 23.01
C MET A 1 22.38 1.15 24.31
N ARG A 2 21.34 1.98 24.34
CA ARG A 2 20.52 2.24 25.55
C ARG A 2 19.13 1.66 25.32
N PHE A 3 18.69 0.77 26.22
CA PHE A 3 17.33 0.23 26.20
C PHE A 3 16.34 1.30 26.66
N ASP A 4 15.12 1.22 26.14
CA ASP A 4 14.01 2.06 26.60
C ASP A 4 13.55 1.63 28.00
N LEU A 5 12.91 2.55 28.73
CA LEU A 5 12.34 2.24 30.04
C LEU A 5 11.08 1.38 29.82
N GLU A 6 11.04 0.22 30.47
CA GLU A 6 9.93 -0.73 30.35
C GLU A 6 9.27 -0.94 31.70
N LEU A 7 7.94 -1.11 31.69
CA LEU A 7 7.23 -1.57 32.87
C LEU A 7 7.67 -3.01 33.21
N PRO A 8 7.73 -3.39 34.49
CA PRO A 8 7.94 -4.78 34.88
C PRO A 8 6.91 -5.71 34.21
N SER A 9 7.33 -6.92 33.84
CA SER A 9 6.43 -7.91 33.22
C SER A 9 5.21 -8.16 34.12
N GLN A 10 4.01 -7.96 33.57
CA GLN A 10 2.74 -8.23 34.25
C GLN A 10 2.13 -9.53 33.71
N HIS A 11 2.17 -10.59 34.52
CA HIS A 11 1.73 -11.96 34.13
C HIS A 11 0.25 -12.10 33.76
N ALA A 12 -0.61 -11.12 34.09
CA ALA A 12 -2.06 -11.22 33.85
C ALA A 12 -2.52 -10.60 32.51
N ALA A 13 -1.70 -9.74 31.90
CA ALA A 13 -2.01 -9.08 30.62
C ALA A 13 -1.21 -9.67 29.42
N SER A 14 -0.32 -10.61 29.71
CA SER A 14 0.83 -11.04 28.90
C SER A 14 0.54 -12.04 27.77
N HIS A 15 -0.65 -12.05 27.17
CA HIS A 15 -0.93 -13.04 26.09
C HIS A 15 -1.64 -12.45 24.88
N ARG A 16 -1.75 -11.13 24.78
CA ARG A 16 -2.46 -10.50 23.66
C ARG A 16 -1.66 -10.58 22.37
N VAL A 17 -2.40 -10.73 21.28
CA VAL A 17 -1.88 -10.76 19.92
C VAL A 17 -2.32 -9.46 19.24
N ALA A 18 -1.38 -8.80 18.57
CA ALA A 18 -1.63 -7.61 17.79
C ALA A 18 -1.37 -7.83 16.30
N VAL A 19 -2.17 -7.19 15.46
CA VAL A 19 -2.02 -7.06 14.02
C VAL A 19 -1.73 -5.60 13.74
N LEU A 20 -0.56 -5.31 13.17
CA LEU A 20 -0.13 -3.95 12.83
C LEU A 20 -0.13 -3.79 11.31
N LEU A 21 -1.12 -3.08 10.77
CA LEU A 21 -1.16 -2.69 9.35
C LEU A 21 -0.17 -1.56 9.10
N ILE A 22 0.76 -1.74 8.16
CA ILE A 22 1.83 -0.77 7.90
C ILE A 22 1.71 -0.23 6.49
N ASN A 23 1.46 1.08 6.37
CA ASN A 23 1.39 1.76 5.09
C ASN A 23 2.55 2.75 4.91
N LEU A 24 2.74 3.31 3.72
CA LEU A 24 3.85 4.23 3.41
C LEU A 24 3.77 5.47 4.28
N GLY A 25 2.55 5.95 4.45
CA GLY A 25 2.24 7.17 5.14
C GLY A 25 2.17 8.38 4.23
N THR A 26 1.78 9.48 4.85
CA THR A 26 1.31 10.69 4.19
C THR A 26 1.65 11.88 5.09
N PRO A 27 1.79 13.10 4.55
CA PRO A 27 1.89 14.30 5.36
C PRO A 27 0.70 14.47 6.32
N ASP A 28 0.96 15.13 7.46
CA ASP A 28 -0.04 15.43 8.49
C ASP A 28 -1.11 16.44 8.01
N ALA A 29 -0.77 17.28 7.02
CA ALA A 29 -1.64 18.31 6.43
C ALA A 29 -1.19 18.63 4.99
N PRO A 30 -2.06 19.19 4.12
CA PRO A 30 -1.72 19.56 2.75
C PRO A 30 -1.00 20.92 2.70
N THR A 31 -0.07 21.15 3.63
CA THR A 31 0.70 22.39 3.73
C THR A 31 2.17 22.14 3.36
N PRO A 32 2.87 23.14 2.78
CA PRO A 32 4.29 22.98 2.44
C PRO A 32 5.17 22.54 3.62
N ARG A 33 4.83 22.95 4.85
CA ARG A 33 5.58 22.56 6.06
C ARG A 33 5.40 21.09 6.41
N ALA A 34 4.16 20.59 6.41
CA ALA A 34 3.87 19.19 6.72
C ALA A 34 4.41 18.25 5.63
N VAL A 35 4.23 18.63 4.35
CA VAL A 35 4.81 17.90 3.21
C VAL A 35 6.33 17.88 3.28
N ARG A 36 6.98 18.99 3.65
CA ARG A 36 8.44 19.03 3.82
C ARG A 36 8.92 18.04 4.88
N LYS A 37 8.24 17.96 6.02
CA LYS A 37 8.56 17.01 7.11
C LYS A 37 8.45 15.57 6.61
N TYR A 38 7.34 15.24 5.94
CA TYR A 38 7.11 13.92 5.36
C TYR A 38 8.17 13.56 4.30
N LEU A 39 8.37 14.42 3.30
CA LEU A 39 9.36 14.20 2.23
C LEU A 39 10.78 14.11 2.77
N ALA A 40 11.11 14.87 3.83
CA ALA A 40 12.42 14.77 4.46
C ALA A 40 12.64 13.39 5.07
N GLN A 41 11.63 12.79 5.71
CA GLN A 41 11.74 11.44 6.24
C GLN A 41 11.79 10.40 5.13
N PHE A 42 10.83 10.44 4.20
CA PHE A 42 10.70 9.49 3.10
C PHE A 42 11.94 9.45 2.21
N LEU A 43 12.35 10.60 1.69
CA LEU A 43 13.48 10.65 0.75
C LEU A 43 14.83 10.52 1.44
N SER A 44 14.92 10.59 2.78
CA SER A 44 16.17 10.29 3.48
C SER A 44 16.46 8.79 3.56
N ASP A 45 15.46 7.95 3.32
CA ASP A 45 15.59 6.52 3.49
C ASP A 45 16.51 5.90 2.42
N PRO A 46 17.60 5.20 2.80
CA PRO A 46 18.49 4.55 1.84
C PRO A 46 17.82 3.42 1.04
N ARG A 47 16.70 2.85 1.52
CA ARG A 47 15.89 1.90 0.75
C ARG A 47 15.12 2.55 -0.39
N VAL A 48 14.89 3.87 -0.31
CA VAL A 48 14.13 4.63 -1.30
C VAL A 48 15.08 5.33 -2.27
N VAL A 49 16.18 5.88 -1.75
CA VAL A 49 17.22 6.54 -2.56
C VAL A 49 18.59 5.97 -2.26
N GLU A 50 19.07 5.13 -3.17
CA GLU A 50 20.38 4.47 -3.10
C GLU A 50 21.54 5.36 -3.58
N ILE A 51 21.60 6.60 -3.08
CA ILE A 51 22.72 7.53 -3.31
C ILE A 51 23.48 7.68 -1.99
N PRO A 52 24.82 7.78 -1.99
CA PRO A 52 25.60 8.03 -0.78
C PRO A 52 24.99 9.14 0.09
N GLN A 53 24.61 8.80 1.32
CA GLN A 53 23.73 9.61 2.16
C GLN A 53 24.25 11.03 2.38
N PHE A 54 25.56 11.22 2.55
CA PHE A 54 26.12 12.57 2.71
C PHE A 54 25.83 13.49 1.51
N VAL A 55 26.04 12.98 0.29
CA VAL A 55 25.78 13.71 -0.96
C VAL A 55 24.28 13.93 -1.13
N TRP A 56 23.49 12.89 -0.90
CA TRP A 56 22.05 12.97 -1.07
C TRP A 56 21.37 13.91 -0.08
N GLN A 57 21.78 13.91 1.19
CA GLN A 57 21.20 14.78 2.21
C GLN A 57 21.44 16.27 1.90
N LEU A 58 22.56 16.61 1.28
CA LEU A 58 22.83 17.98 0.82
C LEU A 58 21.84 18.38 -0.29
N ILE A 59 21.69 17.52 -1.32
CA ILE A 59 20.77 17.74 -2.44
C ILE A 59 19.32 17.80 -1.94
N LEU A 60 18.93 16.86 -1.08
CA LEU A 60 17.59 16.77 -0.52
C LEU A 60 17.24 18.05 0.23
N ARG A 61 18.10 18.50 1.15
CA ARG A 61 17.79 19.63 2.05
C ARG A 61 17.86 20.99 1.35
N LEU A 62 18.78 21.17 0.41
CA LEU A 62 19.01 22.45 -0.26
C LEU A 62 18.21 22.62 -1.55
N ALA A 63 18.01 21.55 -2.33
CA ALA A 63 17.39 21.65 -3.66
C ALA A 63 16.02 20.96 -3.75
N ILE A 64 15.82 19.80 -3.13
CA ILE A 64 14.55 19.07 -3.33
C ILE A 64 13.45 19.60 -2.40
N LEU A 65 13.72 19.64 -1.09
CA LEU A 65 12.71 20.00 -0.10
C LEU A 65 12.11 21.42 -0.27
N PRO A 66 12.88 22.49 -0.56
CA PRO A 66 12.29 23.83 -0.69
C PRO A 66 11.32 23.97 -1.86
N PHE A 67 11.64 23.35 -3.00
CA PHE A 67 10.86 23.49 -4.23
C PHE A 67 9.76 22.44 -4.32
N ARG A 68 10.09 21.15 -4.10
CA ARG A 68 9.13 20.04 -4.25
C ARG A 68 8.01 20.10 -3.21
N SER A 69 8.30 20.50 -1.98
CA SER A 69 7.28 20.52 -0.92
C SER A 69 6.14 21.49 -1.23
N ARG A 70 6.41 22.62 -1.90
CA ARG A 70 5.38 23.58 -2.30
C ARG A 70 4.51 23.04 -3.43
N ALA A 71 5.11 22.40 -4.42
CA ALA A 71 4.38 21.78 -5.53
C ALA A 71 3.53 20.60 -5.05
N SER A 72 4.12 19.67 -4.28
CA SER A 72 3.42 18.52 -3.71
C SER A 72 2.29 18.94 -2.77
N ALA A 73 2.44 20.01 -1.97
CA ALA A 73 1.35 20.50 -1.13
C ALA A 73 0.10 20.91 -1.93
N LYS A 74 0.27 21.50 -3.11
CA LYS A 74 -0.86 21.83 -3.99
C LYS A 74 -1.57 20.57 -4.47
N LYS A 75 -0.81 19.54 -4.88
CA LYS A 75 -1.38 18.24 -5.29
C LYS A 75 -2.12 17.55 -4.13
N TYR A 76 -1.52 17.52 -2.93
CA TYR A 76 -2.17 17.00 -1.74
C TYR A 76 -3.47 17.75 -1.41
N ALA A 77 -3.51 19.06 -1.58
CA ALA A 77 -4.71 19.86 -1.36
C ALA A 77 -5.85 19.50 -2.32
N GLN A 78 -5.55 19.06 -3.55
CA GLN A 78 -6.58 18.67 -4.52
C GLN A 78 -7.30 17.37 -4.15
N VAL A 79 -6.66 16.49 -3.39
CA VAL A 79 -7.19 15.16 -3.04
C VAL A 79 -7.56 15.04 -1.56
N TRP A 80 -7.43 16.12 -0.79
CA TRP A 80 -7.60 16.10 0.65
C TRP A 80 -9.07 15.88 1.03
N LEU A 81 -9.34 14.91 1.89
CA LEU A 81 -10.67 14.68 2.46
C LEU A 81 -10.86 15.54 3.71
N PRO A 82 -12.10 15.80 4.14
CA PRO A 82 -12.38 16.50 5.40
C PRO A 82 -11.64 15.88 6.60
N GLU A 83 -11.50 14.55 6.63
CA GLU A 83 -10.86 13.79 7.71
C GLU A 83 -9.33 13.67 7.56
N GLY A 84 -8.77 14.00 6.39
CA GLY A 84 -7.33 13.94 6.13
C GLY A 84 -6.95 13.44 4.74
N SER A 85 -5.71 12.98 4.62
CA SER A 85 -5.24 12.33 3.39
C SER A 85 -6.02 11.03 3.13
N PRO A 86 -6.47 10.77 1.89
CA PRO A 86 -7.17 9.54 1.51
C PRO A 86 -6.49 8.27 2.01
N LEU A 87 -5.16 8.19 1.91
CA LEU A 87 -4.38 7.02 2.33
C LEU A 87 -4.61 6.72 3.82
N ARG A 88 -4.55 7.75 4.67
CA ARG A 88 -4.79 7.60 6.11
C ARG A 88 -6.24 7.26 6.40
N VAL A 89 -7.18 8.01 5.81
CA VAL A 89 -8.62 7.83 6.05
C VAL A 89 -9.07 6.42 5.68
N TYR A 90 -8.64 5.89 4.53
CA TYR A 90 -8.99 4.52 4.15
C TYR A 90 -8.25 3.47 4.97
N THR A 91 -7.01 3.70 5.39
CA THR A 91 -6.30 2.80 6.32
C THR A 91 -7.02 2.72 7.67
N GLU A 92 -7.48 3.84 8.22
CA GLU A 92 -8.27 3.88 9.46
C GLU A 92 -9.60 3.13 9.31
N ARG A 93 -10.30 3.30 8.18
CA ARG A 93 -11.52 2.55 7.87
C ARG A 93 -11.26 1.06 7.73
N GLN A 94 -10.15 0.65 7.10
CA GLN A 94 -9.75 -0.75 6.99
C GLN A 94 -9.49 -1.37 8.37
N VAL A 95 -8.79 -0.66 9.26
CA VAL A 95 -8.57 -1.11 10.65
C VAL A 95 -9.91 -1.33 11.35
N GLU A 96 -10.81 -0.35 11.30
CA GLU A 96 -12.10 -0.44 11.98
C GLU A 96 -12.96 -1.60 11.45
N GLN A 97 -13.00 -1.78 10.13
CA GLN A 97 -13.76 -2.88 9.52
C GLN A 97 -13.12 -4.25 9.80
N LEU A 98 -11.78 -4.32 9.82
CA LEU A 98 -11.07 -5.56 10.16
C LEU A 98 -11.28 -5.94 11.63
N ARG A 99 -11.31 -4.97 12.55
CA ARG A 99 -11.69 -5.20 13.96
C ARG A 99 -13.08 -5.81 14.07
N ARG A 100 -14.06 -5.25 13.36
CA ARG A 100 -15.43 -5.77 13.34
C ARG A 100 -15.50 -7.17 12.76
N LEU A 101 -14.76 -7.42 11.67
CA LEU A 101 -14.69 -8.74 11.06
C LEU A 101 -14.11 -9.77 12.04
N PHE A 102 -13.01 -9.44 12.72
CA PHE A 102 -12.41 -10.36 13.69
C PHE A 102 -13.30 -10.59 14.92
N ALA A 103 -13.91 -9.54 15.47
CA ALA A 103 -14.86 -9.70 16.57
C ALA A 103 -16.05 -10.60 16.18
N ALA A 104 -16.57 -10.45 14.96
CA ALA A 104 -17.66 -11.30 14.44
C ALA A 104 -17.26 -12.77 14.22
N ASN A 105 -15.95 -13.07 14.14
CA ASN A 105 -15.41 -14.41 13.93
C ASN A 105 -14.65 -14.95 15.17
N ASP A 106 -14.92 -14.39 16.36
CA ASP A 106 -14.33 -14.78 17.65
C ASP A 106 -12.79 -14.69 17.69
N TYR A 107 -12.21 -13.75 16.93
CA TYR A 107 -10.80 -13.42 17.02
C TYR A 107 -10.56 -12.33 18.08
N HIS A 108 -9.75 -12.66 19.08
CA HIS A 108 -9.30 -11.76 20.13
C HIS A 108 -7.91 -11.18 19.80
N VAL A 109 -7.90 -10.22 18.87
CA VAL A 109 -6.67 -9.53 18.46
C VAL A 109 -6.82 -8.01 18.54
N ILE A 110 -5.74 -7.33 18.91
CA ILE A 110 -5.64 -5.88 18.75
C ILE A 110 -5.31 -5.62 17.29
N VAL A 111 -6.05 -4.76 16.60
CA VAL A 111 -5.72 -4.36 15.23
C VAL A 111 -5.41 -2.88 15.26
N GLU A 112 -4.23 -2.47 14.83
CA GLU A 112 -3.80 -1.07 14.74
C GLU A 112 -3.09 -0.81 13.41
N TYR A 113 -2.82 0.46 13.12
CA TYR A 113 -2.02 0.85 11.96
C TYR A 113 -0.82 1.72 12.32
N ALA A 114 0.18 1.70 11.45
CA ALA A 114 1.31 2.60 11.49
C ALA A 114 1.69 3.06 10.08
N MET A 115 2.32 4.22 10.03
CA MET A 115 2.92 4.80 8.83
C MET A 115 4.43 4.60 8.91
N ARG A 116 5.02 4.11 7.80
CA ARG A 116 6.48 4.05 7.66
C ARG A 116 7.08 5.46 7.73
N TYR A 117 6.43 6.43 7.08
CA TYR A 117 6.79 7.84 7.10
C TYR A 117 5.59 8.69 7.54
N GLY A 118 5.75 9.48 8.59
CA GLY A 118 4.66 10.24 9.20
C GLY A 118 4.12 9.62 10.49
N ALA A 119 2.89 9.99 10.86
CA ALA A 119 2.26 9.62 12.13
C ALA A 119 0.93 8.85 11.91
N PRO A 120 0.60 7.88 12.80
CA PRO A 120 1.45 7.31 13.85
C PRO A 120 2.60 6.49 13.25
N GLY A 121 3.81 6.62 13.79
CA GLY A 121 4.99 5.91 13.28
C GLY A 121 5.12 4.49 13.86
N ILE A 122 5.79 3.58 13.14
CA ILE A 122 5.97 2.18 13.55
C ILE A 122 6.58 2.04 14.96
N PRO A 123 7.65 2.78 15.35
CA PRO A 123 8.23 2.64 16.68
C PRO A 123 7.26 3.04 17.81
N ALA A 124 6.50 4.11 17.58
CA ALA A 124 5.52 4.60 18.55
C ALA A 124 4.38 3.59 18.74
N MET A 125 3.89 3.00 17.63
CA MET A 125 2.81 2.02 17.68
C MET A 125 3.26 0.69 18.28
N LEU A 126 4.47 0.20 17.99
CA LEU A 126 5.01 -1.00 18.65
C LEU A 126 5.14 -0.80 20.16
N ASN A 127 5.56 0.39 20.60
CA ASN A 127 5.61 0.72 22.03
C ASN A 127 4.21 0.77 22.65
N GLN A 128 3.23 1.36 21.95
CA GLN A 128 1.83 1.38 22.40
C GLN A 128 1.26 -0.04 22.55
N LEU A 129 1.41 -0.89 21.53
CA LEU A 129 0.94 -2.28 21.56
C LEU A 129 1.57 -3.06 22.72
N LYS A 130 2.86 -2.84 22.98
CA LYS A 130 3.54 -3.43 24.14
C LYS A 130 2.95 -2.95 25.47
N LEU A 131 2.66 -1.65 25.61
CA LEU A 131 1.98 -1.10 26.80
C LEU A 131 0.57 -1.66 26.98
N GLU A 132 -0.09 -2.05 25.89
CA GLU A 132 -1.40 -2.72 25.89
C GLU A 132 -1.32 -4.23 26.18
N GLY A 133 -0.12 -4.77 26.41
CA GLY A 133 0.12 -6.18 26.76
C GLY A 133 0.31 -7.11 25.56
N ALA A 134 0.55 -6.57 24.36
CA ALA A 134 0.84 -7.40 23.19
C ALA A 134 2.22 -8.06 23.32
N GLU A 135 2.24 -9.39 23.44
CA GLU A 135 3.48 -10.20 23.42
C GLU A 135 3.73 -10.81 22.05
N ARG A 136 2.76 -10.70 21.13
CA ARG A 136 2.86 -11.20 19.76
C ARG A 136 2.36 -10.14 18.81
N VAL A 137 3.17 -9.78 17.81
CA VAL A 137 2.80 -8.77 16.82
C VAL A 137 3.01 -9.31 15.41
N LEU A 138 1.93 -9.35 14.63
CA LEU A 138 1.96 -9.62 13.20
C LEU A 138 2.10 -8.29 12.46
N LEU A 139 3.23 -8.09 11.79
CA LEU A 139 3.47 -6.93 10.92
C LEU A 139 2.89 -7.21 9.53
N VAL A 140 1.97 -6.37 9.09
CA VAL A 140 1.23 -6.51 7.83
C VAL A 140 1.49 -5.28 6.95
N PRO A 141 2.55 -5.27 6.13
CA PRO A 141 2.72 -4.26 5.11
C PRO A 141 1.52 -4.23 4.17
N MET A 142 0.94 -3.05 3.96
CA MET A 142 -0.23 -2.83 3.09
C MET A 142 0.15 -2.72 1.60
N TYR A 143 1.32 -3.27 1.25
CA TYR A 143 1.84 -3.41 -0.11
C TYR A 143 1.73 -4.89 -0.51
N PRO A 144 0.87 -5.23 -1.46
CA PRO A 144 0.70 -6.64 -1.86
C PRO A 144 1.96 -7.21 -2.51
N GLN A 145 2.60 -6.43 -3.39
CA GLN A 145 3.88 -6.74 -4.00
C GLN A 145 5.04 -6.27 -3.12
N TYR A 146 5.96 -7.18 -2.82
CA TYR A 146 7.18 -6.85 -2.09
C TYR A 146 8.06 -5.93 -2.92
N SER A 147 8.59 -4.89 -2.28
CA SER A 147 9.79 -4.17 -2.72
C SER A 147 10.68 -3.85 -1.52
N SER A 148 11.97 -3.73 -1.76
CA SER A 148 12.94 -3.19 -0.82
C SER A 148 12.57 -1.77 -0.36
N SER A 149 12.03 -0.95 -1.26
CA SER A 149 11.65 0.44 -1.01
C SER A 149 10.34 0.62 -0.23
N THR A 150 9.58 -0.46 0.01
CA THR A 150 8.28 -0.42 0.70
C THR A 150 8.23 -1.40 1.87
N THR A 151 8.15 -2.71 1.59
CA THR A 151 8.03 -3.75 2.61
C THR A 151 9.30 -3.89 3.44
N ALA A 152 10.48 -3.91 2.80
CA ALA A 152 11.72 -4.08 3.56
C ALA A 152 12.02 -2.89 4.46
N THR A 153 11.75 -1.65 4.01
CA THR A 153 11.95 -0.47 4.87
C THR A 153 10.98 -0.43 6.06
N ALA A 154 9.73 -0.90 5.90
CA ALA A 154 8.80 -1.08 7.02
C ALA A 154 9.36 -2.05 8.07
N PHE A 155 9.94 -3.16 7.61
CA PHE A 155 10.61 -4.12 8.49
C PHE A 155 11.86 -3.53 9.14
N ASP A 156 12.71 -2.81 8.40
CA ASP A 156 13.90 -2.15 8.95
C ASP A 156 13.52 -1.20 10.09
N ASP A 157 12.47 -0.39 9.93
CA ASP A 157 11.99 0.53 10.96
C ASP A 157 11.47 -0.21 12.20
N ALA A 158 10.69 -1.28 12.01
CA ALA A 158 10.19 -2.13 13.08
C ALA A 158 11.33 -2.82 13.85
N PHE A 159 12.25 -3.49 13.15
CA PHE A 159 13.39 -4.18 13.78
C PHE A 159 14.39 -3.21 14.42
N ASN A 160 14.54 -2.00 13.88
CA ASN A 160 15.32 -0.94 14.52
C ASN A 160 14.66 -0.41 15.79
N ALA A 161 13.34 -0.38 15.88
CA ALA A 161 12.64 -0.08 17.13
C ALA A 161 12.88 -1.20 18.17
N LEU A 162 12.71 -2.46 17.77
CA LEU A 162 12.85 -3.63 18.64
C LEU A 162 14.26 -3.78 19.24
N LYS A 163 15.30 -3.33 18.53
CA LYS A 163 16.67 -3.19 19.04
C LYS A 163 16.77 -2.45 20.39
N ARG A 164 15.85 -1.54 20.70
CA ARG A 164 15.82 -0.78 21.97
C ARG A 164 14.92 -1.40 23.04
N VAL A 165 14.17 -2.43 22.68
CA VAL A 165 13.22 -3.12 23.55
C VAL A 165 13.94 -4.29 24.24
N ARG A 166 13.89 -4.33 25.57
CA ARG A 166 14.56 -5.36 26.39
C ARG A 166 13.79 -6.68 26.34
N ASN A 167 12.48 -6.63 26.57
CA ASN A 167 11.60 -7.79 26.42
C ASN A 167 10.87 -7.71 25.07
N GLN A 168 11.44 -8.26 24.00
CA GLN A 168 10.83 -8.18 22.67
C GLN A 168 9.62 -9.11 22.56
N PRO A 169 8.50 -8.67 21.93
CA PRO A 169 7.41 -9.56 21.58
C PRO A 169 7.84 -10.55 20.49
N GLU A 170 7.14 -11.67 20.36
CA GLU A 170 7.22 -12.52 19.18
C GLU A 170 6.74 -11.73 17.95
N ILE A 171 7.53 -11.74 16.88
CA ILE A 171 7.20 -11.04 15.64
C ILE A 171 6.96 -12.05 14.52
N ARG A 172 5.85 -11.87 13.80
CA ARG A 172 5.64 -12.46 12.48
C ARG A 172 5.51 -11.35 11.46
N THR A 173 5.88 -11.63 10.22
CA THR A 173 5.76 -10.68 9.12
C THR A 173 5.06 -11.32 7.94
N ILE A 174 4.19 -10.55 7.28
CA ILE A 174 3.67 -10.92 5.96
C ILE A 174 4.59 -10.28 4.92
N ARG A 175 5.39 -11.11 4.25
CA ARG A 175 6.36 -10.61 3.26
C ARG A 175 5.69 -10.02 2.03
N GLN A 176 4.67 -10.70 1.50
CA GLN A 176 3.98 -10.39 0.26
C GLN A 176 2.68 -11.20 0.19
N TYR A 177 1.71 -10.75 -0.59
CA TYR A 177 0.47 -11.47 -0.89
C TYR A 177 -0.07 -11.12 -2.29
N ALA A 178 0.85 -10.77 -3.20
CA ALA A 178 0.55 -10.26 -4.54
C ALA A 178 -0.24 -11.24 -5.40
N ASP A 179 -0.05 -12.54 -5.18
CA ASP A 179 -0.68 -13.65 -5.88
C ASP A 179 -1.68 -14.42 -5.00
N HIS A 180 -1.97 -13.92 -3.80
CA HIS A 180 -2.91 -14.59 -2.89
C HIS A 180 -4.32 -14.60 -3.50
N PRO A 181 -4.99 -15.77 -3.60
CA PRO A 181 -6.30 -15.88 -4.26
C PRO A 181 -7.36 -14.91 -3.74
N ALA A 182 -7.42 -14.68 -2.42
CA ALA A 182 -8.37 -13.74 -1.84
C ALA A 182 -8.12 -12.29 -2.28
N TYR A 183 -6.84 -11.89 -2.41
CA TYR A 183 -6.49 -10.55 -2.86
C TYR A 183 -6.81 -10.38 -4.35
N ILE A 184 -6.46 -11.35 -5.21
CA ILE A 184 -6.85 -11.34 -6.63
C ILE A 184 -8.38 -11.30 -6.79
N GLY A 185 -9.11 -12.08 -5.98
CA GLY A 185 -10.56 -12.07 -5.94
C GLY A 185 -11.14 -10.70 -5.58
N ALA A 186 -10.59 -10.03 -4.56
CA ALA A 186 -11.01 -8.69 -4.18
C ALA A 186 -10.73 -7.64 -5.26
N LEU A 187 -9.59 -7.73 -5.96
CA LEU A 187 -9.28 -6.87 -7.11
C LEU A 187 -10.29 -7.07 -8.24
N ALA A 188 -10.60 -8.32 -8.59
CA ALA A 188 -11.54 -8.63 -9.66
C ALA A 188 -12.96 -8.15 -9.31
N GLU A 189 -13.38 -8.33 -8.06
CA GLU A 189 -14.69 -7.84 -7.59
C GLU A 189 -14.77 -6.32 -7.64
N GLN A 190 -13.71 -5.61 -7.22
CA GLN A 190 -13.66 -4.15 -7.30
C GLN A 190 -13.85 -3.64 -8.74
N VAL A 191 -13.20 -4.28 -9.71
CA VAL A 191 -13.32 -3.91 -11.13
C VAL A 191 -14.72 -4.22 -11.68
N ARG A 192 -15.25 -5.42 -11.41
CA ARG A 192 -16.59 -5.81 -11.87
C ARG A 192 -17.68 -4.94 -11.28
N GLU A 193 -17.59 -4.63 -9.99
CA GLU A 193 -18.53 -3.75 -9.30
C GLU A 193 -18.50 -2.33 -9.90
N TYR A 194 -17.29 -1.83 -10.20
CA TYR A 194 -17.16 -0.54 -10.88
C TYR A 194 -17.86 -0.55 -12.25
N TRP A 195 -17.64 -1.59 -13.06
CA TRP A 195 -18.29 -1.74 -14.37
C TRP A 195 -19.81 -1.90 -14.28
N ARG A 196 -20.32 -2.60 -13.25
CA ARG A 196 -21.76 -2.71 -13.00
C ARG A 196 -22.43 -1.34 -12.83
N HIS A 197 -21.71 -0.38 -12.25
CA HIS A 197 -22.19 0.97 -11.99
C HIS A 197 -21.87 1.99 -13.09
N HIS A 198 -20.81 1.78 -13.88
CA HIS A 198 -20.30 2.77 -14.84
C HIS A 198 -20.28 2.27 -16.30
N GLY A 199 -20.92 1.13 -16.55
CA GLY A 199 -20.90 0.45 -17.84
C GLY A 199 -19.66 -0.43 -18.01
N HIS A 200 -19.85 -1.56 -18.70
CA HIS A 200 -18.78 -2.48 -19.05
C HIS A 200 -18.04 -1.98 -20.31
N PRO A 201 -16.69 -2.01 -20.35
CA PRO A 201 -15.93 -1.64 -21.54
C PRO A 201 -16.27 -2.52 -22.74
N ASP A 202 -16.30 -1.96 -23.94
CA ASP A 202 -16.44 -2.72 -25.19
C ASP A 202 -15.04 -3.12 -25.68
N PHE A 203 -14.52 -4.21 -25.12
CA PHE A 203 -13.20 -4.72 -25.48
C PHE A 203 -13.10 -5.15 -26.96
N ALA A 204 -14.22 -5.56 -27.58
CA ALA A 204 -14.28 -5.89 -28.99
C ALA A 204 -14.16 -4.64 -29.89
N ALA A 205 -14.70 -3.50 -29.44
CA ALA A 205 -14.50 -2.20 -30.08
C ALA A 205 -13.13 -1.55 -29.78
N GLY A 206 -12.29 -2.21 -28.98
CA GLY A 206 -10.91 -1.80 -28.74
C GLY A 206 -10.68 -1.08 -27.41
N ASP A 207 -11.68 -1.00 -26.52
CA ASP A 207 -11.48 -0.46 -25.17
C ASP A 207 -10.42 -1.25 -24.39
N LYS A 208 -9.85 -0.64 -23.36
CA LYS A 208 -8.71 -1.22 -22.61
C LYS A 208 -8.88 -1.08 -21.11
N LEU A 209 -8.47 -2.12 -20.39
CA LEU A 209 -8.12 -2.03 -18.98
C LEU A 209 -6.62 -1.83 -18.86
N VAL A 210 -6.19 -0.80 -18.13
CA VAL A 210 -4.78 -0.54 -17.83
C VAL A 210 -4.55 -0.68 -16.33
N LEU A 211 -3.68 -1.61 -15.96
CA LEU A 211 -3.23 -1.83 -14.61
C LEU A 211 -1.95 -1.03 -14.37
N SER A 212 -2.07 0.06 -13.61
CA SER A 212 -0.96 0.97 -13.32
C SER A 212 -0.34 0.66 -11.96
N PHE A 213 0.93 0.26 -11.93
CA PHE A 213 1.71 0.07 -10.71
C PHE A 213 2.68 1.23 -10.51
N HIS A 214 3.10 1.51 -9.28
CA HIS A 214 4.14 2.53 -9.07
C HIS A 214 5.44 2.07 -9.71
N GLY A 215 6.10 2.94 -10.48
CA GLY A 215 7.39 2.63 -11.07
C GLY A 215 8.49 2.58 -10.01
N VAL A 216 9.51 1.79 -10.27
CA VAL A 216 10.80 1.85 -9.56
C VAL A 216 11.92 1.97 -10.60
N PRO A 217 13.12 2.44 -10.21
CA PRO A 217 14.28 2.42 -11.11
C PRO A 217 14.52 1.00 -11.63
N LYS A 218 14.83 0.85 -12.92
CA LYS A 218 15.13 -0.46 -13.54
C LYS A 218 16.25 -1.18 -12.79
N ARG A 219 17.24 -0.42 -12.31
CA ARG A 219 18.34 -0.90 -11.48
C ARG A 219 17.87 -1.68 -10.24
N THR A 220 16.77 -1.30 -9.61
CA THR A 220 16.23 -2.00 -8.42
C THR A 220 15.85 -3.44 -8.78
N MET A 221 15.24 -3.66 -9.95
CA MET A 221 14.99 -4.99 -10.50
C MET A 221 16.29 -5.71 -10.87
N ASP A 222 17.22 -5.03 -11.55
CA ASP A 222 18.51 -5.63 -11.95
C ASP A 222 19.36 -6.08 -10.73
N LEU A 223 19.14 -5.47 -9.56
CA LEU A 223 19.77 -5.83 -8.29
C LEU A 223 18.98 -6.88 -7.48
N GLY A 224 17.93 -7.46 -8.06
CA GLY A 224 17.21 -8.62 -7.50
C GLY A 224 15.94 -8.30 -6.73
N ASP A 225 15.40 -7.08 -6.84
CA ASP A 225 14.09 -6.77 -6.27
C ASP A 225 12.96 -7.45 -7.08
N PRO A 226 12.09 -8.26 -6.46
CA PRO A 226 11.09 -9.05 -7.19
C PRO A 226 9.85 -8.25 -7.60
N TYR A 227 9.80 -6.94 -7.29
CA TYR A 227 8.60 -6.12 -7.46
C TYR A 227 8.02 -6.18 -8.88
N HIS A 228 8.87 -6.03 -9.90
CA HIS A 228 8.44 -6.08 -11.30
C HIS A 228 7.70 -7.38 -11.62
N ASP A 229 8.30 -8.52 -11.31
CA ASP A 229 7.73 -9.84 -11.63
C ASP A 229 6.46 -10.10 -10.84
N GLN A 230 6.38 -9.62 -9.61
CA GLN A 230 5.15 -9.68 -8.80
C GLN A 230 4.04 -8.79 -9.38
N CYS A 231 4.34 -7.59 -9.88
CA CYS A 231 3.37 -6.75 -10.58
C CYS A 231 2.83 -7.44 -11.84
N GLN A 232 3.72 -8.02 -12.67
CA GLN A 232 3.32 -8.77 -13.85
C GLN A 232 2.44 -9.98 -13.47
N ARG A 233 2.81 -10.70 -12.40
CA ARG A 233 2.03 -11.83 -11.89
C ARG A 233 0.65 -11.42 -11.41
N THR A 234 0.53 -10.37 -10.59
CA THR A 234 -0.76 -9.82 -10.16
C THR A 234 -1.60 -9.41 -11.37
N GLY A 235 -1.00 -8.71 -12.34
CA GLY A 235 -1.69 -8.28 -13.55
C GLY A 235 -2.23 -9.45 -14.39
N SER A 236 -1.41 -10.49 -14.58
CA SER A 236 -1.81 -11.70 -15.29
C SER A 236 -2.95 -12.44 -14.58
N LEU A 237 -2.86 -12.61 -13.25
CA LEU A 237 -3.90 -13.27 -12.46
C LEU A 237 -5.21 -12.49 -12.46
N LEU A 238 -5.15 -11.15 -12.36
CA LEU A 238 -6.32 -10.30 -12.42
C LEU A 238 -6.96 -10.31 -13.82
N ALA A 239 -6.17 -10.22 -14.89
CA ALA A 239 -6.66 -10.33 -16.26
C ALA A 239 -7.38 -11.67 -16.48
N ALA A 240 -6.78 -12.77 -16.04
CA ALA A 240 -7.39 -14.09 -16.11
C ALA A 240 -8.70 -14.18 -15.30
N ALA A 241 -8.72 -13.62 -14.09
CA ALA A 241 -9.93 -13.57 -13.26
C ALA A 241 -11.06 -12.75 -13.93
N LEU A 242 -10.73 -11.72 -14.69
CA LEU A 242 -11.69 -10.90 -15.44
C LEU A 242 -12.04 -11.47 -16.82
N GLY A 243 -11.42 -12.57 -17.24
CA GLY A 243 -11.63 -13.16 -18.58
C GLY A 243 -11.03 -12.32 -19.71
N LEU A 244 -9.99 -11.52 -19.42
CA LEU A 244 -9.34 -10.63 -20.38
C LEU A 244 -8.05 -11.21 -20.95
N THR A 245 -7.79 -10.88 -22.20
CA THR A 245 -6.54 -11.18 -22.89
C THR A 245 -5.45 -10.14 -22.56
N PRO A 246 -4.16 -10.44 -22.82
CA PRO A 246 -3.08 -9.47 -22.70
C PRO A 246 -3.20 -8.25 -23.62
N VAL A 247 -4.06 -8.31 -24.64
CA VAL A 247 -4.34 -7.18 -25.54
C VAL A 247 -5.35 -6.22 -24.91
N GLU A 248 -6.32 -6.75 -24.16
CA GLU A 248 -7.39 -6.01 -23.50
C GLU A 248 -6.95 -5.45 -22.15
N CYS A 249 -6.08 -6.16 -21.43
CA CYS A 249 -5.52 -5.78 -20.14
C CYS A 249 -4.01 -5.57 -20.23
N ARG A 250 -3.54 -4.33 -20.03
CA ARG A 250 -2.12 -3.98 -20.08
C ARG A 250 -1.58 -3.59 -18.71
N VAL A 251 -0.38 -4.06 -18.37
CA VAL A 251 0.35 -3.62 -17.17
C VAL A 251 1.30 -2.48 -17.54
N THR A 252 1.24 -1.39 -16.78
CA THR A 252 2.10 -0.21 -16.95
C THR A 252 2.64 0.28 -15.59
N PHE A 253 3.63 1.17 -15.64
CA PHE A 253 4.27 1.74 -14.46
C PHE A 253 4.20 3.27 -14.45
N GLN A 254 3.70 3.85 -13.36
CA GLN A 254 3.52 5.30 -13.15
C GLN A 254 4.65 5.93 -12.31
N SER A 255 4.57 7.23 -12.07
CA SER A 255 5.37 7.97 -11.09
C SER A 255 6.89 7.82 -11.27
N ARG A 256 7.44 8.48 -12.28
CA ARG A 256 8.89 8.50 -12.53
C ARG A 256 9.57 9.67 -11.81
N PHE A 257 10.77 9.43 -11.28
CA PHE A 257 11.59 10.48 -10.67
C PHE A 257 13.03 10.50 -11.19
N GLY A 258 13.49 11.67 -11.62
CA GLY A 258 14.86 11.87 -12.11
C GLY A 258 15.10 11.35 -13.52
N ARG A 259 16.39 11.19 -13.88
CA ARG A 259 16.85 10.86 -15.23
C ARG A 259 17.16 9.37 -15.46
N ALA A 260 17.14 8.56 -14.40
CA ALA A 260 17.38 7.12 -14.52
C ALA A 260 16.30 6.46 -15.39
N GLU A 261 16.59 5.27 -15.89
CA GLU A 261 15.58 4.41 -16.50
C GLU A 261 14.71 3.75 -15.42
N TRP A 262 13.41 3.73 -15.64
CA TRP A 262 12.41 3.16 -14.73
C TRP A 262 11.75 1.96 -15.40
N LEU A 263 11.02 1.15 -14.63
CA LEU A 263 10.23 0.06 -15.19
C LEU A 263 9.27 0.56 -16.28
N GLN A 264 9.19 -0.22 -17.35
CA GLN A 264 8.40 0.05 -18.53
C GLN A 264 7.38 -1.08 -18.76
N PRO A 265 6.29 -0.82 -19.50
CA PRO A 265 5.93 0.44 -20.17
C PRO A 265 5.42 1.52 -19.20
N TYR A 266 5.63 2.79 -19.54
CA TYR A 266 5.20 3.91 -18.68
C TYR A 266 3.71 4.20 -18.87
N THR A 267 2.98 4.44 -17.77
CA THR A 267 1.52 4.67 -17.80
C THR A 267 1.15 5.86 -18.70
N ALA A 268 1.63 7.07 -18.39
CA ALA A 268 1.35 8.30 -19.14
C ALA A 268 1.60 8.16 -20.67
N PRO A 269 2.81 7.78 -21.13
CA PRO A 269 3.07 7.51 -22.55
C PRO A 269 2.19 6.43 -23.18
N THR A 270 1.89 5.35 -22.46
CA THR A 270 0.99 4.29 -22.97
C THR A 270 -0.42 4.83 -23.19
N LEU A 271 -0.93 5.63 -22.26
CA LEU A 271 -2.25 6.23 -22.41
C LEU A 271 -2.30 7.24 -23.56
N ALA A 272 -1.26 8.04 -23.74
CA ALA A 272 -1.15 8.92 -24.91
C ALA A 272 -1.12 8.12 -26.23
N GLU A 273 -0.38 7.01 -26.29
CA GLU A 273 -0.34 6.10 -27.44
C GLU A 273 -1.73 5.50 -27.73
N LEU A 274 -2.43 5.01 -26.70
CA LEU A 274 -3.77 4.42 -26.86
C LEU A 274 -4.78 5.46 -27.38
N GLY A 275 -4.75 6.68 -26.83
CA GLY A 275 -5.61 7.77 -27.29
C GLY A 275 -5.34 8.16 -28.75
N ALA A 276 -4.07 8.30 -29.12
CA ALA A 276 -3.65 8.59 -30.50
C ALA A 276 -3.97 7.43 -31.46
N GLY A 277 -3.94 6.19 -30.96
CA GLY A 277 -4.31 4.97 -31.66
C GLY A 277 -5.83 4.76 -31.82
N GLY A 278 -6.65 5.70 -31.35
CA GLY A 278 -8.11 5.67 -31.54
C GLY A 278 -8.89 4.87 -30.49
N VAL A 279 -8.25 4.43 -29.39
CA VAL A 279 -8.97 3.82 -28.27
C VAL A 279 -9.93 4.85 -27.68
N LYS A 280 -11.22 4.51 -27.61
CA LYS A 280 -12.25 5.43 -27.15
C LYS A 280 -12.31 5.47 -25.63
N ARG A 281 -12.38 4.31 -24.98
CA ARG A 281 -12.45 4.21 -23.52
C ARG A 281 -11.26 3.45 -22.93
N VAL A 282 -10.75 3.99 -21.83
CA VAL A 282 -9.78 3.32 -20.96
C VAL A 282 -10.26 3.33 -19.52
N ASP A 283 -10.16 2.17 -18.89
CA ASP A 283 -10.35 2.01 -17.46
C ASP A 283 -8.98 1.77 -16.84
N VAL A 284 -8.61 2.59 -15.84
CA VAL A 284 -7.31 2.52 -15.17
C VAL A 284 -7.50 2.11 -13.72
N PHE A 285 -6.80 1.06 -13.30
CA PHE A 285 -6.83 0.53 -11.94
C PHE A 285 -5.42 0.39 -11.36
N CYS A 286 -5.26 0.65 -10.07
CA CYS A 286 -3.97 0.69 -9.39
C CYS A 286 -3.82 -0.45 -8.36
N PRO A 287 -3.63 -1.71 -8.80
CA PRO A 287 -3.61 -2.87 -7.91
C PRO A 287 -2.47 -2.80 -6.87
N GLY A 288 -1.36 -2.12 -7.17
CA GLY A 288 -0.25 -1.93 -6.22
C GLY A 288 -0.60 -1.14 -4.96
N PHE A 289 -1.77 -0.52 -4.88
CA PHE A 289 -2.26 0.24 -3.74
C PHE A 289 -3.57 -0.36 -3.20
N THR A 290 -3.62 -0.63 -1.91
CA THR A 290 -4.83 -1.13 -1.24
C THR A 290 -5.77 0.00 -0.81
N ALA A 291 -5.30 1.25 -0.81
CA ALA A 291 -6.06 2.45 -0.48
C ALA A 291 -5.68 3.58 -1.43
N ASP A 292 -6.66 4.41 -1.79
CA ASP A 292 -6.43 5.57 -2.63
C ASP A 292 -5.46 6.55 -1.95
N CYS A 293 -4.58 7.14 -2.74
CA CYS A 293 -3.55 8.08 -2.30
C CYS A 293 -3.37 9.20 -3.33
N LEU A 294 -2.32 10.00 -3.16
CA LEU A 294 -2.00 11.09 -4.07
C LEU A 294 -1.81 10.57 -5.49
N GLU A 295 -1.02 9.51 -5.64
CA GLU A 295 -0.62 8.91 -6.92
C GLU A 295 -1.82 8.31 -7.66
N THR A 296 -2.82 7.79 -6.95
CA THR A 296 -3.98 7.14 -7.59
C THR A 296 -5.07 8.14 -7.95
N ILE A 297 -5.25 9.21 -7.18
CA ILE A 297 -6.31 10.20 -7.43
C ILE A 297 -5.80 11.35 -8.31
N GLU A 298 -4.66 11.95 -7.97
CA GLU A 298 -4.15 13.14 -8.66
C GLU A 298 -3.40 12.74 -9.94
N GLU A 299 -2.34 11.93 -9.82
CA GLU A 299 -1.53 11.58 -10.99
C GLU A 299 -2.35 10.77 -12.01
N ILE A 300 -3.03 9.71 -11.58
CA ILE A 300 -3.84 8.90 -12.51
C ILE A 300 -5.15 9.58 -12.89
N GLY A 301 -5.90 10.07 -11.89
CA GLY A 301 -7.24 10.61 -12.11
C GLY A 301 -7.28 12.00 -12.76
N ILE A 302 -6.15 12.73 -12.77
CA ILE A 302 -6.06 14.07 -13.36
C ILE A 302 -4.97 14.08 -14.45
N GLU A 303 -3.69 13.91 -14.10
CA GLU A 303 -2.60 14.13 -15.07
C GLU A 303 -2.64 13.12 -16.24
N VAL A 304 -2.66 11.81 -15.94
CA VAL A 304 -2.71 10.74 -16.95
C VAL A 304 -4.03 10.73 -17.72
N ARG A 305 -5.14 10.98 -17.03
CA ARG A 305 -6.45 11.18 -17.67
C ARG A 305 -6.37 12.26 -18.74
N ASP A 306 -5.85 13.43 -18.38
CA ASP A 306 -5.80 14.57 -19.28
C ASP A 306 -4.84 14.32 -20.45
N GLU A 307 -3.80 13.48 -20.30
CA GLU A 307 -2.97 13.02 -21.42
C GLU A 307 -3.74 12.12 -22.40
N PHE A 308 -4.50 11.13 -21.92
CA PHE A 308 -5.32 10.26 -22.77
C PHE A 308 -6.35 11.06 -23.58
N LEU A 309 -7.08 11.95 -22.91
CA LEU A 309 -8.12 12.76 -23.55
C LEU A 309 -7.54 13.74 -24.57
N ARG A 310 -6.40 14.38 -24.26
CA ARG A 310 -5.71 15.27 -25.22
C ARG A 310 -5.16 14.52 -26.43
N ALA A 311 -4.79 13.25 -26.27
CA ALA A 311 -4.28 12.42 -27.37
C ALA A 311 -5.37 11.90 -28.32
N GLY A 312 -6.66 12.08 -28.01
CA GLY A 312 -7.77 11.71 -28.89
C GLY A 312 -8.78 10.75 -28.27
N GLY A 313 -8.47 10.19 -27.09
CA GLY A 313 -9.37 9.37 -26.30
C GLY A 313 -10.67 10.08 -25.91
N LYS A 314 -11.71 9.33 -25.54
CA LYS A 314 -13.06 9.86 -25.28
C LYS A 314 -13.51 9.71 -23.84
N GLU A 315 -13.35 8.52 -23.27
CA GLU A 315 -13.82 8.17 -21.94
C GLU A 315 -12.67 7.63 -21.10
N PHE A 316 -12.48 8.19 -19.92
CA PHE A 316 -11.46 7.72 -18.98
C PHE A 316 -12.12 7.43 -17.64
N HIS A 317 -11.93 6.20 -17.18
CA HIS A 317 -12.47 5.74 -15.92
C HIS A 317 -11.33 5.39 -14.97
N ARG A 318 -11.25 6.12 -13.87
CA ARG A 318 -10.37 5.76 -12.75
C ARG A 318 -11.14 4.82 -11.82
N ILE A 319 -10.75 3.56 -11.79
CA ILE A 319 -11.28 2.59 -10.83
C ILE A 319 -10.63 2.88 -9.46
N PRO A 320 -11.41 3.19 -8.39
CA PRO A 320 -10.85 3.41 -7.07
C PRO A 320 -10.08 2.18 -6.57
N CYS A 321 -9.05 2.40 -5.76
CA CYS A 321 -8.39 1.30 -5.05
C CYS A 321 -9.38 0.51 -4.19
N LEU A 322 -8.93 -0.61 -3.65
CA LEU A 322 -9.74 -1.46 -2.77
C LEU A 322 -10.37 -0.71 -1.60
N ASN A 323 -9.68 0.32 -1.08
CA ASN A 323 -10.17 1.21 -0.03
C ASN A 323 -10.74 0.40 1.15
N ALA A 324 -11.98 0.64 1.53
CA ALA A 324 -12.67 -0.04 2.62
C ALA A 324 -13.78 -0.96 2.06
N SER A 325 -13.58 -1.54 0.87
CA SER A 325 -14.59 -2.38 0.21
C SER A 325 -14.80 -3.69 0.98
N PRO A 326 -16.04 -4.21 1.08
CA PRO A 326 -16.31 -5.45 1.80
C PRO A 326 -15.50 -6.65 1.28
N ALA A 327 -15.32 -6.76 -0.03
CA ALA A 327 -14.52 -7.82 -0.65
C ALA A 327 -13.05 -7.76 -0.20
N TRP A 328 -12.48 -6.56 -0.10
CA TRP A 328 -11.12 -6.38 0.39
C TRP A 328 -10.98 -6.67 1.88
N ILE A 329 -11.89 -6.19 2.72
CA ILE A 329 -11.81 -6.47 4.17
C ILE A 329 -11.89 -7.96 4.44
N LYS A 330 -12.77 -8.67 3.73
CA LYS A 330 -12.83 -10.14 3.80
C LYS A 330 -11.50 -10.77 3.40
N ALA A 331 -10.94 -10.37 2.26
CA ALA A 331 -9.66 -10.90 1.77
C ALA A 331 -8.48 -10.60 2.72
N LEU A 332 -8.42 -9.37 3.25
CA LEU A 332 -7.42 -8.97 4.24
C LEU A 332 -7.56 -9.80 5.52
N GLY A 333 -8.79 -10.01 5.99
CA GLY A 333 -9.07 -10.88 7.13
C GLY A 333 -8.61 -12.32 6.91
N GLU A 334 -8.86 -12.89 5.73
CA GLU A 334 -8.40 -14.23 5.37
C GLU A 334 -6.86 -14.34 5.36
N ILE A 335 -6.18 -13.39 4.72
CA ILE A 335 -4.71 -13.33 4.67
C ILE A 335 -4.14 -13.21 6.09
N VAL A 336 -4.66 -12.29 6.90
CA VAL A 336 -4.20 -12.09 8.27
C VAL A 336 -4.47 -13.35 9.11
N ALA A 337 -5.65 -13.94 9.02
CA ALA A 337 -6.00 -15.15 9.76
C ALA A 337 -5.07 -16.33 9.46
N GLN A 338 -4.68 -16.53 8.19
CA GLN A 338 -3.68 -17.55 7.83
C GLN A 338 -2.35 -17.35 8.56
N HIS A 339 -1.89 -16.11 8.70
CA HIS A 339 -0.63 -15.78 9.38
C HIS A 339 -0.74 -15.77 10.91
N LEU A 340 -1.95 -15.70 11.46
CA LEU A 340 -2.21 -15.80 12.90
C LEU A 340 -2.28 -17.25 13.41
N GLN A 341 -2.32 -18.26 12.52
CA GLN A 341 -2.43 -19.67 12.92
C GLN A 341 -1.35 -20.08 13.94
N GLY A 342 -1.75 -20.85 14.95
CA GLY A 342 -0.88 -21.28 16.04
C GLY A 342 -0.62 -20.24 17.14
N TRP A 343 -1.16 -19.03 17.02
CA TRP A 343 -1.25 -18.09 18.15
C TRP A 343 -2.61 -18.21 18.85
N PRO A 344 -2.71 -17.88 20.15
CA PRO A 344 -3.96 -18.01 20.93
C PRO A 344 -4.92 -16.86 20.60
N VAL A 345 -5.40 -16.80 19.36
CA VAL A 345 -6.23 -15.71 18.84
C VAL A 345 -7.73 -16.01 18.89
N GLN A 346 -8.11 -17.26 19.09
CA GLN A 346 -9.51 -17.68 19.24
C GLN A 346 -9.68 -18.45 20.55
N THR A 347 -10.88 -18.43 21.10
CA THR A 347 -11.24 -19.24 22.25
C THR A 347 -11.17 -20.72 21.86
N VAL A 348 -10.22 -21.47 22.42
CA VAL A 348 -10.16 -22.92 22.20
C VAL A 348 -11.44 -23.51 22.80
N GLN A 349 -12.35 -24.02 21.97
CA GLN A 349 -13.40 -24.92 22.46
C GLN A 349 -12.68 -26.09 23.13
N PRO A 350 -12.98 -26.41 24.41
CA PRO A 350 -12.38 -27.57 25.04
C PRO A 350 -12.65 -28.77 24.14
N LEU A 351 -11.59 -29.52 23.79
CA LEU A 351 -11.73 -30.84 23.20
C LEU A 351 -12.73 -31.59 24.08
N SER A 352 -13.92 -31.88 23.54
CA SER A 352 -14.88 -32.75 24.20
C SER A 352 -14.13 -34.01 24.57
N ALA A 353 -13.96 -34.23 25.87
CA ALA A 353 -13.37 -35.45 26.38
C ALA A 353 -14.21 -36.60 25.80
N VAL A 354 -13.64 -37.32 24.83
CA VAL A 354 -14.20 -38.55 24.33
C VAL A 354 -14.07 -39.53 25.49
N ALA A 355 -15.19 -39.73 26.19
CA ALA A 355 -15.37 -40.74 27.22
C ALA A 355 -15.60 -42.11 26.57
#